data_AF-A0A8X6MBS3-F1
#
_entry.id   AF-A0A8X6MBS3-F1
#
_cell.length_a   1.000
_cell.length_b   1.000
_cell.length_c   1.000
_cell.angle_alpha   90.00
_cell.angle_beta   90.00
_cell.angle_gamma   90.00
#
_symmetry.space_group_name_H-M   'P 1'
#
loop_
_entity.id
_entity.type
_entity.pdbx_description
1 polymer ?
#
loop_
_entity_poly.entity_id
_entity_poly.type
_entity_poly.pdbx_seq_one_letter_code
_entity_poly.pdbx_strand_id
1 'polypeptide(L)'
;MENCLVFGKKALIILIRKLNKKASSPESYKPIGITNFSWKLMEKLIFENFALYLCFNDLLPAEKHGFGRGHSPEDQILNFGQKMWDPQNIKPSNHTTPVFLNLSKAFDQAWRNKLVIKLFNSFGIKDEEMRPSLGSLFL
;
A
#
# COMPACT_ATOMS: atom_id res chain seq x y z
N MET A 1 -26.50 -21.28 -19.88
CA MET A 1 -25.08 -21.36 -19.46
C MET A 1 -24.61 -19.96 -19.13
N GLU A 2 -24.92 -19.44 -17.94
CA GLU A 2 -24.43 -18.11 -17.52
C GLU A 2 -24.18 -18.10 -16.01
N ASN A 3 -23.19 -18.87 -15.58
CA ASN A 3 -22.59 -18.70 -14.26
C ASN A 3 -21.17 -18.18 -14.48
N CYS A 4 -21.07 -16.92 -14.90
CA CYS A 4 -19.81 -16.19 -14.80
C CYS A 4 -19.53 -16.00 -13.31
N LEU A 5 -18.65 -16.82 -12.74
CA LEU A 5 -18.18 -16.70 -11.37
C LEU A 5 -17.47 -15.35 -11.22
N VAL A 6 -18.20 -14.35 -10.71
CA VAL A 6 -17.59 -13.06 -10.38
C VAL A 6 -16.80 -13.24 -9.08
N PHE A 7 -15.53 -13.64 -9.22
CA PHE A 7 -14.58 -13.71 -8.11
C PHE A 7 -14.37 -12.30 -7.51
N GLY A 8 -14.41 -12.20 -6.17
CA GLY A 8 -14.03 -10.97 -5.44
C GLY A 8 -15.16 -10.03 -4.98
N LYS A 9 -16.44 -10.29 -5.30
CA LYS A 9 -17.55 -9.38 -4.89
C LYS A 9 -18.03 -9.50 -3.44
N LYS A 10 -17.67 -10.57 -2.71
CA LYS A 10 -18.12 -10.81 -1.32
C LYS A 10 -16.92 -10.99 -0.39
N ALA A 11 -16.91 -10.28 0.73
CA ALA A 11 -15.94 -10.40 1.80
C ALA A 11 -16.66 -10.64 3.13
N LEU A 12 -16.11 -11.53 3.96
CA LEU A 12 -16.54 -11.71 5.35
C LEU A 12 -15.91 -10.60 6.19
N ILE A 13 -16.72 -9.76 6.83
CA ILE A 13 -16.21 -8.69 7.70
C ILE A 13 -16.09 -9.22 9.13
N ILE A 14 -14.87 -9.21 9.66
CA ILE A 14 -14.58 -9.53 11.07
C ILE A 14 -14.12 -8.26 11.78
N LEU A 15 -14.61 -8.04 13.00
CA LEU A 15 -14.25 -6.90 13.82
C LEU A 15 -13.16 -7.29 14.83
N ILE A 16 -11.96 -6.70 14.70
CA ILE A 16 -10.87 -6.89 15.67
C ILE A 16 -10.82 -5.71 16.64
N ARG A 17 -10.87 -5.99 17.95
CA ARG A 17 -10.79 -4.94 18.98
C ARG A 17 -9.39 -4.35 19.05
N LYS A 18 -9.30 -3.02 19.07
CA LYS A 18 -8.06 -2.28 19.33
C LYS A 18 -7.65 -2.51 20.78
N LEU A 19 -6.36 -2.76 21.00
CA LEU A 19 -5.78 -2.85 22.34
C LEU A 19 -6.02 -1.52 23.09
N ASN A 20 -6.28 -1.59 24.39
CA ASN A 20 -6.45 -0.43 25.29
C ASN A 20 -7.67 0.48 25.00
N LYS A 21 -8.68 0.01 24.28
CA LYS A 21 -9.94 0.75 24.09
C LYS A 21 -11.14 0.02 24.72
N LYS A 22 -12.10 0.79 25.24
CA LYS A 22 -13.34 0.27 25.84
C LYS A 22 -14.18 -0.42 24.76
N ALA A 23 -14.72 -1.60 25.08
CA ALA A 23 -15.55 -2.38 24.15
C ALA A 23 -16.90 -1.71 23.82
N SER A 24 -17.28 -0.67 24.55
CA SER A 24 -18.60 -0.03 24.44
C SER A 24 -18.77 0.85 23.19
N SER A 25 -17.72 1.17 22.44
CA SER A 25 -17.84 1.99 21.23
C SER A 25 -17.45 1.23 19.95
N PRO A 26 -18.18 1.43 18.84
CA PRO A 26 -17.86 0.78 17.56
C PRO A 26 -16.51 1.20 17.00
N GLU A 27 -16.03 2.40 17.32
CA GLU A 27 -14.70 2.91 16.92
C GLU A 27 -13.52 2.16 17.55
N SER A 28 -13.79 1.41 18.62
CA SER A 28 -12.82 0.52 19.28
C SER A 28 -12.52 -0.71 18.45
N TYR A 29 -13.26 -0.98 17.38
CA TYR A 29 -13.04 -2.11 16.49
C TYR A 29 -12.39 -1.67 15.17
N LYS A 30 -11.60 -2.56 14.57
CA LYS A 30 -11.08 -2.45 13.20
C LYS A 30 -11.78 -3.50 12.35
N PRO A 31 -12.55 -3.09 11.32
CA PRO A 31 -13.10 -4.04 10.37
C PRO A 31 -11.99 -4.62 9.50
N ILE A 32 -11.99 -5.94 9.32
CA ILE A 32 -11.12 -6.68 8.41
C ILE A 32 -12.00 -7.46 7.45
N GLY A 33 -11.84 -7.20 6.15
CA GLY A 33 -12.48 -7.97 5.10
C GLY A 33 -11.65 -9.19 4.75
N ILE A 34 -12.18 -10.38 5.00
CA ILE A 34 -11.59 -11.64 4.58
C ILE A 34 -12.26 -12.06 3.27
N THR A 35 -11.46 -12.16 2.22
CA THR A 35 -11.88 -12.64 0.91
C THR A 35 -11.68 -14.14 0.79
N ASN A 36 -12.33 -14.79 -0.18
CA ASN A 36 -12.05 -16.19 -0.49
C ASN A 36 -10.56 -16.39 -0.87
N PHE A 37 -10.02 -17.56 -0.58
CA PHE A 37 -8.67 -18.01 -0.92
C PHE A 37 -8.30 -17.75 -2.37
N SER A 38 -9.16 -18.11 -3.34
CA SER A 38 -8.86 -17.92 -4.77
C SER A 38 -8.62 -16.44 -5.12
N TRP A 39 -9.43 -15.55 -4.56
CA TRP A 39 -9.25 -14.11 -4.71
C TRP A 39 -7.96 -13.64 -4.02
N LYS A 40 -7.69 -14.15 -2.82
CA LYS A 40 -6.50 -13.76 -2.07
C LYS A 40 -5.20 -14.18 -2.77
N LEU A 41 -5.21 -15.34 -3.42
CA LEU A 41 -4.10 -15.83 -4.23
C LEU A 41 -3.87 -14.91 -5.43
N MET A 42 -4.94 -14.55 -6.14
CA MET A 42 -4.85 -13.63 -7.27
C MET A 42 -4.31 -12.25 -6.85
N GLU A 43 -4.80 -11.67 -5.74
CA GLU A 43 -4.24 -10.43 -5.18
C GLU A 43 -2.75 -10.53 -4.92
N LYS A 44 -2.29 -11.65 -4.34
CA LYS A 44 -0.89 -11.88 -4.03
C LYS A 44 -0.03 -11.95 -5.31
N LEU A 45 -0.48 -12.68 -6.32
CA LEU A 45 0.22 -12.80 -7.61
C LEU A 45 0.35 -11.45 -8.30
N ILE A 46 -0.74 -10.67 -8.35
CA ILE A 46 -0.73 -9.32 -8.92
C ILE A 46 0.22 -8.42 -8.13
N PHE A 47 0.14 -8.44 -6.80
CA PHE A 47 0.99 -7.63 -5.94
C PHE A 47 2.47 -7.94 -6.10
N GLU A 48 2.86 -9.21 -6.17
CA GLU A 48 4.27 -9.60 -6.30
C GLU A 48 4.87 -9.14 -7.63
N ASN A 49 4.16 -9.36 -8.74
CA ASN A 49 4.59 -8.89 -10.06
C ASN A 49 4.69 -7.36 -10.09
N PHE A 50 3.70 -6.68 -9.53
CA PHE A 50 3.67 -5.23 -9.48
C PHE A 50 4.79 -4.64 -8.62
N ALA A 51 5.05 -5.24 -7.45
CA ALA A 51 6.12 -4.81 -6.56
C ALA A 51 7.50 -5.00 -7.19
N LEU A 52 7.70 -6.10 -7.94
CA LEU A 52 8.93 -6.33 -8.68
C LEU A 52 9.10 -5.29 -9.80
N TYR A 53 8.07 -5.04 -10.60
CA TYR A 53 8.09 -4.03 -11.65
C TYR A 53 8.45 -2.64 -11.11
N LEU A 54 7.81 -2.21 -10.02
CA LEU A 54 8.08 -0.92 -9.39
C LEU A 54 9.51 -0.82 -8.85
N CYS A 55 10.05 -1.94 -8.34
CA CYS A 55 11.41 -2.00 -7.81
C CYS A 55 12.46 -1.96 -8.92
N PHE A 56 12.28 -2.72 -10.00
CA PHE A 56 13.24 -2.78 -11.11
C PHE A 56 13.33 -1.46 -11.90
N ASN A 57 12.26 -0.68 -11.92
CA ASN A 57 12.20 0.59 -12.63
C ASN A 57 12.42 1.81 -11.70
N ASP A 58 12.81 1.58 -10.43
CA ASP A 58 13.02 2.63 -9.42
C ASP A 58 11.87 3.66 -9.33
N LEU A 59 10.65 3.17 -9.48
CA LEU A 59 9.45 4.01 -9.57
C LEU A 59 8.95 4.46 -8.19
N LEU A 60 9.42 3.85 -7.11
CA LEU A 60 9.08 4.24 -5.75
C LEU A 60 10.13 5.22 -5.20
N PRO A 61 9.72 6.26 -4.46
CA PRO A 61 10.65 7.16 -3.80
C PRO A 61 11.58 6.41 -2.85
N ALA A 62 12.87 6.70 -2.89
CA ALA A 62 13.88 6.08 -2.03
C ALA A 62 13.62 6.31 -0.54
N GLU A 63 12.92 7.39 -0.17
CA GLU A 63 12.56 7.69 1.22
C GLU A 63 11.32 6.91 1.71
N LYS A 64 10.66 6.13 0.85
CA LYS A 64 9.49 5.35 1.24
C LYS A 64 9.90 4.03 1.87
N HIS A 65 9.80 3.96 3.19
CA HIS A 65 10.16 2.76 3.96
C HIS A 65 8.96 1.82 4.21
N GLY A 66 7.73 2.29 3.99
CA GLY A 66 6.53 1.49 4.18
C GLY A 66 6.17 0.63 2.96
N PHE A 67 5.93 -0.67 3.18
CA PHE A 67 5.45 -1.63 2.16
C PHE A 67 6.39 -1.81 0.95
N GLY A 68 7.67 -1.40 1.05
CA GLY A 68 8.71 -1.66 0.07
C GLY A 68 9.51 -2.92 0.42
N ARG A 69 10.15 -3.56 -0.57
CA ARG A 69 11.12 -4.62 -0.28
C ARG A 69 12.40 -3.99 0.26
N GLY A 70 13.01 -4.61 1.26
CA GLY A 70 14.33 -4.23 1.77
C GLY A 70 14.36 -3.01 2.71
N HIS A 71 13.21 -2.45 3.09
CA HIS A 71 13.12 -1.39 4.08
C HIS A 71 12.35 -1.83 5.32
N SER A 72 12.88 -1.51 6.49
CA SER A 72 12.22 -1.72 7.76
C SER A 72 11.74 -0.40 8.38
N PRO A 73 10.70 -0.42 9.24
CA PRO A 73 10.34 0.75 10.04
C PRO A 73 11.50 1.31 10.87
N GLU A 74 12.39 0.44 11.32
CA GLU A 74 13.58 0.78 12.09
C GLU A 74 14.56 1.64 11.27
N ASP A 75 14.77 1.29 10.00
CA ASP A 75 15.62 2.07 9.08
C ASP A 75 15.07 3.48 8.88
N GLN A 76 13.73 3.64 8.83
CA GLN A 76 13.10 4.95 8.70
C GLN A 76 13.37 5.83 9.92
N ILE A 77 13.31 5.25 11.13
CA ILE A 77 13.57 5.97 12.37
C ILE A 77 15.04 6.40 12.43
N LEU A 78 15.96 5.50 12.03
CA LEU A 78 17.38 5.81 11.99
C LEU A 78 17.68 6.95 11.01
N ASN A 79 17.20 6.85 9.78
CA ASN A 79 17.36 7.88 8.75
C ASN A 79 16.75 9.22 9.18
N PHE A 80 15.57 9.19 9.82
CA PHE A 80 14.94 10.38 10.37
C PHE A 80 15.80 11.03 11.46
N GLY A 81 16.34 10.24 12.40
CA GLY A 81 17.22 10.73 13.46
C GLY A 81 18.48 11.38 12.89
N GLN A 82 19.07 10.77 11.87
CA GLN A 82 20.26 11.29 11.20
C GLN A 82 19.98 12.62 10.47
N LYS A 83 18.87 12.70 9.72
CA LYS A 83 18.41 13.95 9.09
C LYS A 83 18.15 15.09 10.09
N MET A 84 17.79 14.76 11.32
CA MET A 84 17.63 15.75 12.40
C MET A 84 18.96 16.17 13.01
N TRP A 85 19.94 15.27 13.08
CA TRP A 85 21.22 15.47 13.73
C TRP A 85 22.25 16.17 12.83
N ASP A 86 22.33 15.83 11.54
CA ASP A 86 23.33 16.36 10.61
C ASP A 86 23.34 17.90 10.51
N PRO A 87 22.18 18.60 10.37
CA PRO A 87 22.14 20.05 10.26
C PRO A 87 22.54 20.78 11.56
N GLN A 88 22.45 20.09 12.70
CA GLN A 88 22.84 20.64 14.00
C GLN A 88 24.36 20.68 14.19
N ASN A 89 25.09 19.79 13.49
CA ASN A 89 26.56 19.71 13.59
C ASN A 89 27.30 20.63 12.61
N ILE A 90 26.59 21.20 11.64
CA ILE A 90 27.16 22.16 10.68
C ILE A 90 27.23 23.53 11.37
N LYS A 91 28.27 24.33 11.07
CA LYS A 91 28.39 25.72 11.53
C LYS A 91 28.16 26.69 10.36
N PRO A 92 27.25 27.68 10.49
CA PRO A 92 26.31 27.86 11.60
C PRO A 92 25.27 26.73 11.66
N SER A 93 24.75 26.45 12.87
CA SER A 93 23.77 25.38 13.06
C SER A 93 22.43 25.75 12.43
N ASN A 94 21.83 24.78 11.75
CA ASN A 94 20.51 24.95 11.14
C ASN A 94 19.43 24.30 12.02
N HIS A 95 18.38 25.05 12.31
CA HIS A 95 17.21 24.52 13.01
C HIS A 95 16.36 23.67 12.04
N THR A 96 16.10 22.42 12.41
CA THR A 96 15.26 21.49 11.65
C THR A 96 14.01 21.16 12.45
N THR A 97 12.83 21.34 11.85
CA THR A 97 11.54 21.06 12.51
C THR A 97 10.81 19.95 11.76
N PRO A 98 10.50 18.81 12.42
CA PRO A 98 9.76 17.74 11.78
C PRO A 98 8.26 18.05 11.75
N VAL A 99 7.60 17.69 10.64
CA VAL A 99 6.14 17.79 10.48
C VAL A 99 5.59 16.39 10.23
N PHE A 100 4.67 15.96 11.09
CA PHE A 100 4.03 14.65 10.99
C PHE A 100 2.62 14.77 10.42
N LEU A 101 2.34 14.03 9.35
CA LEU A 101 1.02 13.96 8.72
C LEU A 101 0.44 12.55 8.90
N ASN A 102 -0.78 12.47 9.44
CA ASN A 102 -1.51 11.21 9.55
C ASN A 102 -2.86 11.32 8.84
N LEU A 103 -3.09 10.45 7.84
CA LEU A 103 -4.30 10.44 7.03
C LEU A 103 -5.35 9.52 7.66
N SER A 104 -6.51 10.07 8.00
CA SER A 104 -7.64 9.29 8.53
C SER A 104 -8.30 8.49 7.41
N LYS A 105 -8.46 7.17 7.58
CA LYS A 105 -9.12 6.29 6.60
C LYS A 105 -8.52 6.42 5.18
N ALA A 106 -7.19 6.45 5.08
CA ALA A 106 -6.48 6.71 3.83
C ALA A 106 -6.93 5.85 2.62
N PHE A 107 -7.25 4.57 2.85
CA PHE A 107 -7.73 3.67 1.79
C PHE A 107 -9.18 3.96 1.35
N ASP A 108 -10.04 4.41 2.27
CA ASP A 108 -11.43 4.77 1.95
C ASP A 108 -11.50 6.13 1.23
N GLN A 109 -10.56 7.02 1.53
CA GLN A 109 -10.46 8.36 0.95
C GLN A 109 -9.66 8.40 -0.36
N ALA A 110 -9.03 7.30 -0.76
CA ALA A 110 -8.24 7.24 -1.98
C ALA A 110 -9.13 7.39 -3.21
N TRP A 111 -8.86 8.41 -4.03
CA TRP A 111 -9.59 8.62 -5.27
C TRP A 111 -9.16 7.59 -6.32
N ARG A 112 -10.01 6.56 -6.52
CA ARG A 112 -9.73 5.43 -7.41
C ARG A 112 -9.38 5.85 -8.84
N ASN A 113 -10.13 6.77 -9.44
CA ASN A 113 -9.85 7.23 -10.80
C ASN A 113 -8.49 7.93 -10.90
N LYS A 114 -8.14 8.75 -9.90
CA LYS A 114 -6.83 9.40 -9.85
C LYS A 114 -5.69 8.41 -9.64
N LEU A 115 -5.93 7.36 -8.86
CA LEU A 115 -4.97 6.26 -8.71
C LEU A 115 -4.71 5.56 -10.05
N VAL A 116 -5.77 5.24 -10.79
CA VAL A 116 -5.69 4.63 -12.13
C VAL A 116 -4.93 5.53 -13.11
N ILE A 117 -5.25 6.82 -13.16
CA ILE A 117 -4.52 7.80 -13.99
C ILE A 117 -3.03 7.85 -13.61
N LYS A 118 -2.71 7.80 -12.31
CA LYS A 118 -1.31 7.79 -11.84
C LYS A 118 -0.58 6.51 -12.25
N LEU A 119 -1.25 5.36 -12.23
CA LEU A 119 -0.69 4.09 -12.70
C LEU A 119 -0.30 4.17 -14.17
N PHE A 120 -1.20 4.68 -15.03
CA PHE A 120 -0.93 4.83 -16.46
C PHE A 120 0.15 5.88 -16.75
N ASN A 121 0.00 7.08 -16.20
CA ASN A 121 0.80 8.23 -16.63
C ASN A 121 2.15 8.33 -15.90
N SER A 122 2.23 7.93 -14.63
CA SER A 122 3.45 8.08 -13.83
C SER A 122 4.26 6.80 -13.71
N PHE A 123 3.60 5.64 -13.79
CA PHE A 123 4.26 4.35 -13.64
C PHE A 123 4.31 3.55 -14.93
N GLY A 124 3.75 4.05 -16.04
CA GLY A 124 3.89 3.46 -17.37
C GLY A 124 3.21 2.12 -17.56
N ILE A 125 2.38 1.67 -16.61
CA ILE A 125 1.64 0.40 -16.71
C ILE A 125 0.57 0.57 -17.77
N LYS A 126 0.68 -0.15 -18.88
CA LYS A 126 -0.32 -0.11 -19.96
C LYS A 126 -1.47 -1.07 -19.66
N ASP A 127 -2.63 -0.77 -20.24
CA ASP A 127 -3.87 -1.55 -20.01
C ASP A 127 -3.74 -3.01 -20.47
N GLU A 128 -2.79 -3.28 -21.38
CA GLU A 128 -2.45 -4.62 -21.87
C GLU A 128 -1.73 -5.49 -20.82
N GLU A 129 -0.89 -4.91 -19.95
CA GLU A 129 -0.20 -5.64 -18.87
C GLU A 129 -1.11 -5.91 -17.67
N MET A 130 -2.19 -5.13 -17.53
CA MET A 130 -3.21 -5.31 -16.49
C MET A 130 -4.29 -6.33 -16.88
N ARG A 131 -4.27 -6.87 -18.10
CA ARG A 131 -4.98 -8.10 -18.46
C ARG A 131 -4.09 -9.29 -18.07
N PRO A 132 -4.30 -9.96 -16.92
CA PRO A 132 -3.54 -11.16 -16.65
C PRO A 132 -3.96 -12.19 -17.71
N SER A 133 -3.05 -12.53 -18.63
CA SER A 133 -2.79 -13.88 -19.15
C SER A 133 -3.96 -14.85 -19.42
N LEU A 134 -5.17 -14.36 -19.63
CA LEU A 134 -6.36 -15.16 -19.97
C LEU A 134 -6.45 -15.50 -21.46
N GLY A 135 -5.55 -14.94 -22.27
CA GLY A 135 -5.49 -15.16 -23.72
C GLY A 135 -4.58 -16.31 -24.17
N SER A 136 -3.78 -16.91 -23.27
CA SER A 136 -2.80 -17.95 -23.66
C SER A 136 -3.03 -19.31 -22.99
N LEU A 137 -4.18 -19.52 -22.35
CA LEU A 137 -4.55 -20.83 -21.77
C LEU A 137 -5.88 -21.39 -22.29
N PHE A 138 -6.46 -20.76 -23.32
CA PHE A 138 -7.70 -21.21 -23.97
C PHE A 138 -7.64 -21.08 -25.50
N LEU A 139 -6.52 -21.49 -26.09
CA LEU A 139 -6.47 -22.04 -27.44
C LEU A 139 -5.79 -23.41 -27.36
#